data_AF-A0A5C7WSI9-F1
#
_entry.id   AF-A0A5C7WSI9-F1
#
_cell.length_a   1.000
_cell.length_b   1.000
_cell.length_c   1.000
_cell.angle_alpha   90.00
_cell.angle_beta   90.00
_cell.angle_gamma   90.00
#
_symmetry.space_group_name_H-M   'P 1'
#
loop_
_entity.id
_entity.type
_entity.pdbx_description
1 polymer ?
#
loop_
_entity_poly.entity_id
_entity_poly.type
_entity_poly.pdbx_seq_one_letter_code
_entity_poly.pdbx_strand_id
1 'polypeptide(L)'
;MNVDMAAEDLLRNYLQGFLWADDDWLEVDGASATYWQARLAQRTTVEVLPDGRTKWRVRTRVVEGVPAGTDAHQLCLGLNRYAAGWSFAFDETERTIDAIAAMSVPVEWDTFFLRLSEKAKLSAWMSDVFAERLAAAVGGEPAFSHPAAQTRLREKFDGTYYYLQTVRARPEWILDLTRFQFPPVADTGTTIAGLVGAAAEDVEFEGQSFRIPVGAHVHLEAGFARHDVVGDSWRSALSMSCPVLSNSLAATLGAMTWRLFDDPRATLLGGWSHDGDALRFEQWNTMSEARNQEQLGSWRGGRSVADLWGFTSSLSDVMGAMQQAPLQTDAGSKQDGDAVERAAEIAGAIADQARPAIEKRAGADDVERPADRRLLWLERRRILVVAALFNPAGPTVLSTEICALPDGSEYVVHFSRHPFSPYYRVVGRVGDAGPLSEILTEAMDLMFDSSLPNVMALWEDVEATAGDVPDALRRRVLDVAEEVDTDLVAEAAWIRRTMGNPWEYAAVDQSEADQVKATAGEASTGNAAPDGGFAEWWQQVASTENVIANFRSLPDAWDGALNSLRAFGNLPHFDVDPLLITYSHIGLPAGS
;
A
#
# COMPACT_ATOMS: atom_id res chain seq x y z
N MET A 1 -17.15 -16.96 -27.66
CA MET A 1 -17.54 -15.85 -28.55
C MET A 1 -16.23 -15.21 -28.97
N ASN A 2 -15.78 -15.39 -30.21
CA ASN A 2 -14.47 -14.87 -30.65
C ASN A 2 -14.62 -13.34 -30.77
N VAL A 3 -14.15 -12.61 -29.76
CA VAL A 3 -14.09 -11.16 -29.83
C VAL A 3 -12.79 -10.84 -30.55
N ASP A 4 -12.87 -10.45 -31.82
CA ASP A 4 -11.76 -9.84 -32.56
C ASP A 4 -11.52 -8.45 -31.94
N MET A 5 -10.92 -8.41 -30.76
CA MET A 5 -10.49 -7.17 -30.12
C MET A 5 -9.07 -6.86 -30.56
N ALA A 6 -8.89 -5.75 -31.26
CA ALA A 6 -7.58 -5.30 -31.68
C ALA A 6 -6.73 -4.89 -30.47
N ALA A 7 -5.42 -5.18 -30.52
CA ALA A 7 -4.47 -4.80 -29.48
C ALA A 7 -4.49 -3.28 -29.17
N GLU A 8 -4.81 -2.47 -30.18
CA GLU A 8 -4.94 -1.01 -30.06
C GLU A 8 -6.15 -0.59 -29.20
N ASP A 9 -7.27 -1.28 -29.35
CA ASP A 9 -8.49 -1.00 -28.56
C ASP A 9 -8.30 -1.41 -27.11
N LEU A 10 -7.64 -2.56 -26.89
CA LEU A 10 -7.21 -3.02 -25.58
C LEU A 10 -6.30 -2.00 -24.89
N LEU A 11 -5.26 -1.52 -25.60
CA LEU A 11 -4.33 -0.54 -25.07
C LEU A 11 -5.03 0.78 -24.72
N ARG A 12 -5.91 1.27 -25.59
CA ARG A 12 -6.69 2.49 -25.35
C ARG A 12 -7.55 2.38 -24.09
N ASN A 13 -8.24 1.25 -23.93
CA ASN A 13 -9.04 0.98 -22.74
C ASN A 13 -8.17 0.96 -21.47
N TYR A 14 -7.01 0.30 -21.52
CA TYR A 14 -6.06 0.30 -20.41
C TYR A 14 -5.59 1.72 -20.04
N LEU A 15 -5.17 2.52 -21.01
CA LEU A 15 -4.64 3.86 -20.79
C LEU A 15 -5.70 4.81 -20.19
N GLN A 16 -6.93 4.76 -20.70
CA GLN A 16 -8.01 5.66 -20.27
C GLN A 16 -8.74 5.16 -19.02
N GLY A 17 -9.00 3.86 -18.92
CA GLY A 17 -9.82 3.27 -17.87
C GLY A 17 -9.05 2.87 -16.62
N PHE A 18 -7.77 2.54 -16.75
CA PHE A 18 -6.98 2.00 -15.63
C PHE A 18 -5.75 2.86 -15.31
N LEU A 19 -4.97 3.24 -16.31
CA LEU A 19 -3.76 4.05 -16.08
C LEU A 19 -4.09 5.53 -15.86
N TRP A 20 -5.23 6.01 -16.38
CA TRP A 20 -5.65 7.42 -16.36
C TRP A 20 -4.57 8.35 -16.93
N ALA A 21 -4.02 7.97 -18.09
CA ALA A 21 -2.93 8.68 -18.71
C ALA A 21 -3.35 10.10 -19.14
N ASP A 22 -2.49 11.07 -18.85
CA ASP A 22 -2.59 12.44 -19.36
C ASP A 22 -2.20 12.49 -20.85
N ASP A 23 -3.17 12.80 -21.72
CA ASP A 23 -3.02 12.83 -23.17
C ASP A 23 -1.89 13.79 -23.63
N ASP A 24 -1.62 14.88 -22.88
CA ASP A 24 -0.55 15.84 -23.24
C ASP A 24 0.87 15.29 -22.97
N TRP A 25 0.95 14.20 -22.21
CA TRP A 25 2.18 13.52 -21.81
C TRP A 25 2.21 12.05 -22.25
N LEU A 26 1.46 11.72 -23.30
CA LEU A 26 1.28 10.38 -23.84
C LEU A 26 1.61 10.35 -25.33
N GLU A 27 2.40 9.37 -25.75
CA GLU A 27 2.63 9.04 -27.17
C GLU A 27 2.10 7.64 -27.46
N VAL A 28 1.29 7.49 -28.51
CA VAL A 28 0.70 6.20 -28.91
C VAL A 28 1.12 5.87 -30.34
N ASP A 29 1.62 4.64 -30.53
CA ASP A 29 2.01 4.09 -31.83
C ASP A 29 1.50 2.63 -31.93
N GLY A 30 0.36 2.46 -32.60
CA GLY A 30 -0.35 1.18 -32.72
C GLY A 30 -0.62 0.54 -31.37
N ALA A 31 -0.10 -0.67 -31.16
CA ALA A 31 -0.24 -1.44 -29.91
C ALA A 31 0.83 -1.11 -28.85
N SER A 32 1.46 0.06 -28.96
CA SER A 32 2.43 0.57 -27.99
C SER A 32 2.09 2.00 -27.56
N ALA A 33 2.35 2.32 -26.30
CA ALA A 33 2.30 3.69 -25.81
C ALA A 33 3.49 4.00 -24.90
N THR A 34 3.92 5.25 -24.89
CA THR A 34 4.91 5.77 -23.93
C THR A 34 4.26 6.89 -23.13
N TYR A 35 4.27 6.77 -21.82
CA TYR A 35 3.62 7.69 -20.89
C TYR A 35 4.62 8.26 -19.89
N TRP A 36 4.53 9.57 -19.64
CA TRP A 36 5.39 10.29 -18.69
C TRP A 36 4.57 10.79 -17.50
N GLN A 37 4.40 9.93 -16.48
CA GLN A 37 3.79 10.33 -15.19
C GLN A 37 4.60 11.43 -14.49
N ALA A 38 5.93 11.36 -14.63
CA ALA A 38 6.90 12.34 -14.14
C ALA A 38 8.02 12.53 -15.16
N ARG A 39 9.29 12.37 -14.78
CA ARG A 39 10.44 12.68 -15.66
C ARG A 39 10.93 11.48 -16.47
N LEU A 40 10.53 10.26 -16.11
CA LEU A 40 10.90 9.04 -16.83
C LEU A 40 9.80 8.60 -17.80
N ALA A 41 10.22 8.05 -18.94
CA ALA A 41 9.35 7.41 -19.91
C ALA A 41 8.97 6.00 -19.45
N GLN A 42 7.67 5.70 -19.39
CA GLN A 42 7.15 4.36 -19.19
C GLN A 42 6.48 3.85 -20.47
N ARG A 43 7.06 2.82 -21.07
CA ARG A 43 6.54 2.19 -22.28
C ARG A 43 5.66 1.00 -21.94
N THR A 44 4.46 0.97 -22.50
CA THR A 44 3.53 -0.15 -22.49
C THR A 44 3.37 -0.74 -23.89
N THR A 45 3.44 -2.05 -24.04
CA THR A 45 3.18 -2.76 -25.31
C THR A 45 2.19 -3.90 -25.12
N VAL A 46 1.37 -4.13 -26.14
CA VAL A 46 0.36 -5.20 -26.18
C VAL A 46 0.55 -6.05 -27.42
N GLU A 47 0.53 -7.37 -27.24
CA GLU A 47 0.52 -8.34 -28.34
C GLU A 47 -0.61 -9.34 -28.12
N VAL A 48 -1.42 -9.60 -29.15
CA VAL A 48 -2.43 -10.67 -29.14
C VAL A 48 -1.78 -11.95 -29.67
N LEU A 49 -1.72 -12.98 -28.84
CA LEU A 49 -1.07 -14.25 -29.15
C LEU A 49 -1.99 -15.16 -29.99
N PRO A 50 -1.43 -16.12 -30.74
CA PRO A 50 -2.22 -17.05 -31.56
C PRO A 50 -3.21 -17.93 -30.77
N ASP A 51 -3.02 -18.09 -29.46
CA ASP A 51 -3.89 -18.87 -28.57
C ASP A 51 -5.00 -18.02 -27.92
N GLY A 52 -5.15 -16.75 -28.31
CA GLY A 52 -6.15 -15.83 -27.80
C GLY A 52 -5.76 -15.11 -26.51
N ARG A 53 -4.60 -15.39 -25.93
CA ARG A 53 -4.05 -14.59 -24.82
C ARG A 53 -3.48 -13.26 -25.32
N THR A 54 -3.25 -12.35 -24.38
CA THR A 54 -2.53 -11.10 -24.61
C THR A 54 -1.26 -11.05 -23.77
N LYS A 55 -0.17 -10.59 -24.38
CA LYS A 55 1.06 -10.25 -23.68
C LYS A 55 1.11 -8.75 -23.50
N TRP A 56 1.17 -8.34 -22.23
CA TRP A 56 1.37 -6.98 -21.80
C TRP A 56 2.79 -6.84 -21.26
N ARG A 57 3.46 -5.75 -21.61
CA ARG A 57 4.76 -5.39 -21.05
C ARG A 57 4.76 -3.93 -20.68
N VAL A 58 5.26 -3.64 -19.49
CA VAL A 58 5.50 -2.29 -18.99
C VAL A 58 6.99 -2.19 -18.68
N ARG A 59 7.66 -1.18 -19.24
CA ARG A 59 9.09 -0.94 -19.09
C ARG A 59 9.31 0.54 -18.80
N THR A 60 9.92 0.85 -17.67
CA THR A 60 10.43 2.20 -17.35
C THR A 60 11.93 2.12 -17.37
N ARG A 61 12.58 2.81 -18.32
CA ARG A 61 14.03 2.92 -18.28
C ARG A 61 14.41 3.91 -17.18
N VAL A 62 15.31 3.51 -16.29
CA VAL A 62 15.66 4.29 -15.10
C VAL A 62 17.03 4.93 -15.27
N VAL A 63 18.03 4.16 -15.72
CA VAL A 63 19.42 4.60 -15.90
C VAL A 63 19.96 4.12 -17.25
N GLU A 64 20.73 4.97 -17.91
CA GLU A 64 21.45 4.69 -19.16
C GLU A 64 22.97 4.75 -18.99
N GLY A 65 23.69 4.12 -19.92
CA GLY A 65 25.14 4.27 -20.03
C GLY A 65 25.94 3.54 -18.95
N VAL A 66 25.35 2.57 -18.24
CA VAL A 66 25.98 1.87 -17.11
C VAL A 66 27.29 1.19 -17.54
N PRO A 67 28.45 1.53 -16.94
CA PRO A 67 29.76 0.91 -17.21
C PRO A 67 29.78 -0.62 -17.09
N ALA A 68 30.64 -1.27 -17.87
CA ALA A 68 30.89 -2.70 -17.69
C ALA A 68 31.62 -2.96 -16.37
N GLY A 69 31.32 -4.08 -15.71
CA GLY A 69 31.95 -4.46 -14.44
C GLY A 69 31.41 -3.74 -13.20
N THR A 70 30.31 -3.00 -13.32
CA THR A 70 29.54 -2.49 -12.17
C THR A 70 28.79 -3.63 -11.48
N ASP A 71 28.49 -3.46 -10.20
CA ASP A 71 27.64 -4.34 -9.39
C ASP A 71 26.13 -4.17 -9.66
N ALA A 72 25.76 -3.67 -10.85
CA ALA A 72 24.39 -3.33 -11.23
C ALA A 72 23.39 -4.48 -11.04
N HIS A 73 23.79 -5.73 -11.32
CA HIS A 73 22.94 -6.90 -11.04
C HIS A 73 22.64 -7.05 -9.55
N GLN A 74 23.65 -7.02 -8.69
CA GLN A 74 23.47 -7.14 -7.24
C GLN A 74 22.65 -5.97 -6.68
N LEU A 75 22.88 -4.76 -7.18
CA LEU A 75 22.12 -3.58 -6.79
C LEU A 75 20.64 -3.70 -7.18
N CYS A 76 20.33 -4.17 -8.39
CA CYS A 76 18.96 -4.46 -8.81
C CYS A 76 18.28 -5.48 -7.90
N LEU A 77 18.98 -6.54 -7.49
CA LEU A 77 18.47 -7.53 -6.53
C LEU A 77 18.18 -6.90 -5.16
N GLY A 78 19.05 -6.01 -4.67
CA GLY A 78 18.81 -5.26 -3.43
C GLY A 78 17.57 -4.35 -3.52
N LEU A 79 17.40 -3.66 -4.66
CA LEU A 79 16.25 -2.77 -4.88
C LEU A 79 14.92 -3.52 -5.03
N ASN A 80 14.95 -4.75 -5.56
CA ASN A 80 13.75 -5.57 -5.73
C ASN A 80 13.04 -5.93 -4.42
N ARG A 81 13.72 -5.84 -3.27
CA ARG A 81 13.08 -5.94 -1.95
C ARG A 81 11.96 -4.92 -1.75
N TYR A 82 12.07 -3.76 -2.39
CA TYR A 82 11.10 -2.66 -2.29
C TYR A 82 10.08 -2.67 -3.43
N ALA A 83 10.24 -3.56 -4.42
CA ALA A 83 9.37 -3.60 -5.60
C ALA A 83 8.11 -4.42 -5.31
N ALA A 84 6.94 -3.80 -5.45
CA ALA A 84 5.66 -4.41 -5.16
C ALA A 84 4.99 -4.99 -6.42
N GLY A 85 5.68 -5.89 -7.13
CA GLY A 85 5.16 -6.60 -8.31
C GLY A 85 5.76 -6.20 -9.67
N TRP A 86 6.94 -5.61 -9.68
CA TRP A 86 7.81 -5.42 -10.85
C TRP A 86 9.25 -5.82 -10.49
N SER A 87 10.15 -5.83 -11.47
CA SER A 87 11.58 -6.08 -11.29
C SER A 87 12.40 -4.87 -11.74
N PHE A 88 13.35 -4.43 -10.92
CA PHE A 88 14.56 -3.77 -11.40
C PHE A 88 15.50 -4.83 -12.00
N ALA A 89 15.94 -4.60 -13.23
CA ALA A 89 16.83 -5.50 -13.95
C ALA A 89 17.86 -4.69 -14.76
N PHE A 90 19.11 -5.18 -14.75
CA PHE A 90 20.18 -4.64 -15.58
C PHE A 90 20.20 -5.35 -16.94
N ASP A 91 20.13 -4.60 -18.03
CA ASP A 91 20.34 -5.07 -19.39
C ASP A 91 21.80 -4.83 -19.80
N GLU A 92 22.58 -5.90 -19.92
CA GLU A 92 23.99 -5.82 -20.34
C GLU A 92 24.16 -5.36 -21.78
N THR A 93 23.20 -5.67 -22.65
CA THR A 93 23.27 -5.36 -24.09
C THR A 93 23.04 -3.88 -24.30
N GLU A 94 21.99 -3.34 -23.69
CA GLU A 94 21.64 -1.92 -23.81
C GLU A 94 22.39 -1.05 -22.79
N ARG A 95 23.03 -1.68 -21.79
CA ARG A 95 23.72 -1.02 -20.67
C ARG A 95 22.80 -0.08 -19.90
N THR A 96 21.60 -0.58 -19.57
CA THR A 96 20.55 0.17 -18.86
C THR A 96 20.04 -0.57 -17.65
N ILE A 97 19.53 0.17 -16.67
CA ILE A 97 18.73 -0.40 -15.58
C ILE A 97 17.29 0.01 -15.78
N ASP A 98 16.40 -0.97 -15.78
CA ASP A 98 14.99 -0.79 -16.08
C ASP A 98 14.11 -1.37 -14.97
N ALA A 99 12.98 -0.72 -14.73
CA ALA A 99 11.87 -1.31 -13.98
C ALA A 99 10.89 -1.95 -14.99
N ILE A 100 10.73 -3.27 -14.91
CA ILE A 100 9.97 -4.06 -15.87
C ILE A 100 8.92 -4.94 -15.21
N ALA A 101 7.77 -5.07 -15.87
CA ALA A 101 6.71 -6.00 -15.51
C ALA A 101 6.05 -6.52 -16.79
N ALA A 102 5.57 -7.77 -16.75
CA ALA A 102 4.91 -8.38 -17.88
C ALA A 102 3.80 -9.33 -17.45
N MET A 103 2.74 -9.43 -18.25
CA MET A 103 1.63 -10.35 -18.01
C MET A 103 1.22 -11.04 -19.29
N SER A 104 1.03 -12.36 -19.25
CA SER A 104 0.48 -13.15 -20.35
C SER A 104 -0.84 -13.78 -19.91
N VAL A 105 -1.96 -13.21 -20.35
CA VAL A 105 -3.30 -13.44 -19.75
C VAL A 105 -4.40 -13.55 -20.81
N PRO A 106 -5.49 -14.30 -20.55
CA PRO A 106 -6.67 -14.30 -21.43
C PRO A 106 -7.27 -12.90 -21.56
N VAL A 107 -7.84 -12.58 -22.73
CA VAL A 107 -8.45 -11.27 -23.03
C VAL A 107 -9.66 -10.98 -22.13
N GLU A 108 -10.33 -12.02 -21.64
CA GLU A 108 -11.57 -11.90 -20.88
C GLU A 108 -11.37 -11.53 -19.39
N TRP A 109 -10.13 -11.44 -18.91
CA TRP A 109 -9.82 -11.21 -17.49
C TRP A 109 -9.57 -9.72 -17.19
N ASP A 110 -10.59 -8.92 -16.95
CA ASP A 110 -10.42 -7.50 -16.61
C ASP A 110 -9.58 -7.24 -15.33
N THR A 111 -9.51 -8.21 -14.40
CA THR A 111 -8.69 -8.15 -13.17
C THR A 111 -7.21 -7.89 -13.42
N PHE A 112 -6.66 -8.31 -14.56
CA PHE A 112 -5.25 -8.08 -14.84
C PHE A 112 -4.95 -6.61 -15.16
N PHE A 113 -5.90 -5.85 -15.73
CA PHE A 113 -5.68 -4.46 -16.08
C PHE A 113 -5.47 -3.61 -14.84
N LEU A 114 -6.28 -3.85 -13.80
CA LEU A 114 -6.11 -3.24 -12.50
C LEU A 114 -4.71 -3.54 -11.95
N ARG A 115 -4.34 -4.83 -11.88
CA ARG A 115 -3.03 -5.27 -11.39
C ARG A 115 -1.90 -4.58 -12.14
N LEU A 116 -1.90 -4.64 -13.47
CA LEU A 116 -0.87 -4.04 -14.32
C LEU A 116 -0.80 -2.52 -14.13
N SER A 117 -1.95 -1.84 -14.01
CA SER A 117 -2.00 -0.39 -13.81
C SER A 117 -1.41 0.04 -12.47
N GLU A 118 -1.65 -0.70 -11.40
CA GLU A 118 -1.03 -0.40 -10.10
C GLU A 118 0.48 -0.59 -10.17
N LYS A 119 0.96 -1.66 -10.83
CA LYS A 119 2.41 -1.90 -10.98
C LYS A 119 3.04 -0.78 -11.81
N ALA A 120 2.36 -0.35 -12.88
CA ALA A 120 2.79 0.76 -13.72
C ALA A 120 2.89 2.09 -12.94
N LYS A 121 1.87 2.46 -12.15
CA LYS A 121 1.86 3.68 -11.33
C LYS A 121 2.95 3.67 -10.27
N LEU A 122 3.04 2.59 -9.48
CA LEU A 122 4.00 2.48 -8.38
C LEU A 122 5.44 2.37 -8.89
N SER A 123 5.69 1.63 -9.97
CA SER A 123 7.04 1.51 -10.55
C SER A 123 7.50 2.82 -11.19
N ALA A 124 6.61 3.59 -11.84
CA ALA A 124 6.96 4.90 -12.40
C ALA A 124 7.37 5.88 -11.30
N TRP A 125 6.56 5.98 -10.23
CA TRP A 125 6.88 6.81 -9.06
C TRP A 125 8.22 6.41 -8.43
N MET A 126 8.40 5.14 -8.09
CA MET A 126 9.62 4.69 -7.42
C MET A 126 10.86 4.86 -8.30
N SER A 127 10.75 4.56 -9.60
CA SER A 127 11.86 4.72 -10.54
C SER A 127 12.28 6.18 -10.66
N ASP A 128 11.33 7.13 -10.73
CA ASP A 128 11.64 8.56 -10.79
C ASP A 128 12.34 9.04 -9.51
N VAL A 129 11.88 8.57 -8.35
CA VAL A 129 12.49 8.87 -7.05
C VAL A 129 13.91 8.31 -6.94
N PHE A 130 14.18 7.11 -7.49
CA PHE A 130 15.48 6.45 -7.41
C PHE A 130 16.48 6.88 -8.48
N ALA A 131 16.03 7.41 -9.62
CA ALA A 131 16.83 7.55 -10.84
C ALA A 131 18.19 8.22 -10.63
N GLU A 132 18.23 9.37 -9.95
CA GLU A 132 19.47 10.13 -9.75
C GLU A 132 20.47 9.38 -8.85
N ARG A 133 20.00 8.79 -7.74
CA ARG A 133 20.87 8.03 -6.82
C ARG A 133 21.34 6.73 -7.44
N LEU A 134 20.45 6.05 -8.15
CA LEU A 134 20.79 4.83 -8.85
C LEU A 134 21.81 5.10 -9.95
N ALA A 135 21.64 6.17 -10.74
CA ALA A 135 22.60 6.58 -11.75
C ALA A 135 23.98 6.89 -11.14
N ALA A 136 24.01 7.70 -10.07
CA ALA A 136 25.24 8.02 -9.36
C ALA A 136 25.93 6.77 -8.79
N ALA A 137 25.16 5.83 -8.24
CA ALA A 137 25.66 4.58 -7.70
C ALA A 137 26.34 3.73 -8.78
N VAL A 138 25.73 3.57 -9.94
CA VAL A 138 26.28 2.70 -10.99
C VAL A 138 27.17 3.43 -11.98
N GLY A 139 27.38 4.75 -11.83
CA GLY A 139 28.15 5.57 -12.77
C GLY A 139 27.50 5.73 -14.14
N GLY A 140 26.16 5.70 -14.19
CA GLY A 140 25.35 5.98 -15.38
C GLY A 140 24.68 7.34 -15.32
N GLU A 141 23.67 7.55 -16.17
CA GLU A 141 22.86 8.78 -16.22
C GLU A 141 21.38 8.47 -16.05
N PRO A 142 20.60 9.29 -15.32
CA PRO A 142 19.16 9.09 -15.22
C PRO A 142 18.51 9.26 -16.59
N ALA A 143 17.60 8.36 -16.95
CA ALA A 143 16.95 8.32 -18.26
C ALA A 143 15.79 9.32 -18.40
N PHE A 144 15.97 10.53 -17.87
CA PHE A 144 14.95 11.58 -17.93
C PHE A 144 14.68 12.02 -19.35
N SER A 145 13.40 12.11 -19.69
CA SER A 145 12.93 12.43 -21.04
C SER A 145 11.56 13.10 -21.00
N HIS A 146 11.08 13.50 -22.16
CA HIS A 146 9.76 14.06 -22.36
C HIS A 146 9.24 13.66 -23.75
N PRO A 147 7.92 13.69 -23.98
CA PRO A 147 7.39 13.44 -25.32
C PRO A 147 7.80 14.55 -26.29
N ALA A 148 7.78 14.24 -27.58
CA ALA A 148 8.18 15.15 -28.66
C ALA A 148 7.34 16.43 -28.72
N ALA A 149 6.08 16.37 -28.25
CA ALA A 149 5.20 17.53 -28.15
C ALA A 149 5.63 18.53 -27.06
N GLN A 150 6.44 18.10 -26.09
CA GLN A 150 6.94 18.92 -24.99
C GLN A 150 8.36 19.39 -25.29
N THR A 151 8.77 20.51 -24.68
CA THR A 151 10.11 21.11 -24.88
C THR A 151 11.03 20.96 -23.68
N ARG A 152 10.51 20.41 -22.58
CA ARG A 152 11.20 20.24 -21.30
C ARG A 152 10.60 19.08 -20.52
N LEU A 153 11.32 18.63 -19.50
CA LEU A 153 10.84 17.63 -18.54
C LEU A 153 9.55 18.09 -17.85
N ARG A 154 8.77 17.11 -17.38
CA ARG A 154 7.52 17.36 -16.65
C ARG A 154 7.83 18.02 -15.31
N GLU A 155 7.39 19.27 -15.13
CA GLU A 155 7.55 20.00 -13.86
C GLU A 155 6.39 19.73 -12.90
N LYS A 156 5.17 19.64 -13.44
CA LYS A 156 3.97 19.26 -12.69
C LYS A 156 3.65 17.81 -12.99
N PHE A 157 3.98 16.93 -12.05
CA PHE A 157 3.73 15.50 -12.18
C PHE A 157 2.23 15.21 -12.29
N ASP A 158 1.92 14.11 -12.95
CA ASP A 158 0.55 13.64 -13.11
C ASP A 158 -0.11 13.31 -11.78
N GLY A 159 -1.44 13.35 -11.72
CA GLY A 159 -2.19 12.87 -10.56
C GLY A 159 -1.80 11.44 -10.16
N THR A 160 -1.63 10.54 -11.14
CA THR A 160 -1.30 9.13 -10.86
C THR A 160 0.08 8.90 -10.24
N TYR A 161 1.00 9.87 -10.34
CA TYR A 161 2.27 9.85 -9.61
C TYR A 161 2.06 9.83 -8.09
N TYR A 162 0.95 10.40 -7.62
CA TYR A 162 0.59 10.48 -6.21
C TYR A 162 -0.23 9.27 -5.72
N TYR A 163 -0.35 8.19 -6.51
CA TYR A 163 -1.15 7.02 -6.17
C TYR A 163 -0.84 6.44 -4.76
N LEU A 164 0.44 6.32 -4.40
CA LEU A 164 0.84 5.77 -3.11
C LEU A 164 0.32 6.61 -1.93
N GLN A 165 0.48 7.93 -1.98
CA GLN A 165 -0.03 8.80 -0.91
C GLN A 165 -1.56 8.78 -0.86
N THR A 166 -2.24 8.73 -2.02
CA THR A 166 -3.70 8.64 -2.06
C THR A 166 -4.17 7.39 -1.32
N VAL A 167 -3.56 6.23 -1.56
CA VAL A 167 -3.91 4.98 -0.86
C VAL A 167 -3.59 5.05 0.63
N ARG A 168 -2.45 5.64 1.02
CA ARG A 168 -2.02 5.77 2.44
C ARG A 168 -2.81 6.82 3.24
N ALA A 169 -3.41 7.79 2.56
CA ALA A 169 -4.28 8.80 3.16
C ALA A 169 -5.64 8.23 3.58
N ARG A 170 -6.02 7.05 3.08
CA ARG A 170 -7.32 6.43 3.33
C ARG A 170 -7.37 5.69 4.68
N PRO A 171 -8.54 5.62 5.33
CA PRO A 171 -8.78 4.86 6.57
C PRO A 171 -8.26 3.42 6.55
N GLU A 172 -8.38 2.78 5.40
CA GLU A 172 -8.02 1.40 5.14
C GLU A 172 -6.54 1.12 5.34
N TRP A 173 -5.70 2.15 5.24
CA TRP A 173 -4.28 2.04 5.56
C TRP A 173 -4.09 1.65 7.02
N ILE A 174 -4.93 2.16 7.92
CA ILE A 174 -4.84 1.94 9.37
C ILE A 174 -5.25 0.53 9.74
N LEU A 175 -6.42 0.09 9.25
CA LEU A 175 -6.90 -1.26 9.45
C LEU A 175 -7.47 -1.81 8.16
N ASP A 176 -6.84 -2.88 7.70
CA ASP A 176 -7.31 -3.66 6.58
C ASP A 176 -8.15 -4.86 7.02
N LEU A 177 -9.46 -4.82 6.74
CA LEU A 177 -10.38 -5.92 7.05
C LEU A 177 -10.51 -6.95 5.93
N THR A 178 -9.92 -6.71 4.76
CA THR A 178 -10.08 -7.53 3.57
C THR A 178 -9.54 -8.94 3.77
N ARG A 179 -8.47 -9.11 4.56
CA ARG A 179 -7.98 -10.44 4.94
C ARG A 179 -9.04 -11.34 5.58
N PHE A 180 -9.99 -10.77 6.32
CA PHE A 180 -11.08 -11.52 6.97
C PHE A 180 -12.23 -11.84 6.02
N GLN A 181 -12.23 -11.23 4.83
CA GLN A 181 -13.23 -11.45 3.81
C GLN A 181 -12.77 -12.50 2.78
N PHE A 182 -11.45 -12.77 2.69
CA PHE A 182 -10.90 -13.85 1.86
C PHE A 182 -11.02 -15.23 2.52
N PRO A 183 -10.95 -16.34 1.75
CA PRO A 183 -10.90 -17.68 2.31
C PRO A 183 -9.78 -17.82 3.36
N PRO A 184 -9.97 -18.64 4.41
CA PRO A 184 -8.94 -18.89 5.40
C PRO A 184 -7.60 -19.31 4.76
N VAL A 185 -6.50 -18.84 5.34
CA VAL A 185 -5.13 -19.17 4.88
C VAL A 185 -4.89 -20.68 4.89
N ALA A 186 -5.47 -21.40 5.87
CA ALA A 186 -5.41 -22.86 5.95
C ALA A 186 -6.03 -23.57 4.73
N ASP A 187 -7.24 -23.16 4.34
CA ASP A 187 -7.96 -23.71 3.19
C ASP A 187 -7.26 -23.35 1.87
N THR A 188 -6.75 -22.12 1.81
CA THR A 188 -5.97 -21.59 0.69
C THR A 188 -4.69 -22.39 0.48
N GLY A 189 -3.88 -22.57 1.52
CA GLY A 189 -2.63 -23.33 1.46
C GLY A 189 -2.86 -24.80 1.09
N THR A 190 -3.87 -25.45 1.68
CA THR A 190 -4.23 -26.84 1.37
C THR A 190 -4.63 -27.02 -0.10
N THR A 191 -5.44 -26.10 -0.63
CA THR A 191 -5.88 -26.14 -2.02
C THR A 191 -4.72 -25.92 -2.99
N ILE A 192 -3.86 -24.94 -2.68
CA ILE A 192 -2.67 -24.63 -3.49
C ILE A 192 -1.69 -25.81 -3.48
N ALA A 193 -1.49 -26.48 -2.35
CA ALA A 193 -0.68 -27.69 -2.27
C ALA A 193 -1.14 -28.74 -3.28
N GLY A 194 -2.46 -28.98 -3.35
CA GLY A 194 -3.05 -29.85 -4.37
C GLY A 194 -2.78 -29.40 -5.81
N LEU A 195 -2.79 -28.09 -6.09
CA LEU A 195 -2.50 -27.55 -7.42
C LEU A 195 -1.03 -27.73 -7.84
N VAL A 196 -0.10 -27.60 -6.89
CA VAL A 196 1.34 -27.76 -7.14
C VAL A 196 1.84 -29.19 -6.93
N GLY A 197 0.95 -30.13 -6.59
CA GLY A 197 1.25 -31.54 -6.42
C GLY A 197 1.92 -31.90 -5.08
N ALA A 198 1.85 -31.03 -4.08
CA ALA A 198 2.29 -31.31 -2.71
C ALA A 198 1.15 -31.94 -1.88
N ALA A 199 1.50 -32.71 -0.83
CA ALA A 199 0.51 -33.27 0.07
C ALA A 199 -0.01 -32.19 1.04
N ALA A 200 -1.27 -32.32 1.48
CA ALA A 200 -1.88 -31.34 2.38
C ALA A 200 -1.17 -31.28 3.74
N GLU A 201 -0.64 -32.42 4.19
CA GLU A 201 0.15 -32.56 5.41
C GLU A 201 1.55 -31.92 5.33
N ASP A 202 2.04 -31.61 4.12
CA ASP A 202 3.33 -30.95 3.91
C ASP A 202 3.22 -29.41 3.97
N VAL A 203 2.00 -28.88 4.14
CA VAL A 203 1.77 -27.44 4.26
C VAL A 203 2.05 -26.98 5.69
N GLU A 204 3.05 -26.14 5.84
CA GLU A 204 3.37 -25.48 7.10
C GLU A 204 2.60 -24.16 7.20
N PHE A 205 1.91 -23.93 8.33
CA PHE A 205 1.16 -22.71 8.57
C PHE A 205 1.80 -21.86 9.67
N GLU A 206 1.98 -20.57 9.41
CA GLU A 206 2.50 -19.60 10.38
C GLU A 206 1.64 -18.33 10.34
N GLY A 207 0.76 -18.18 11.34
CA GLY A 207 -0.13 -17.03 11.45
C GLY A 207 -1.05 -16.85 10.23
N GLN A 208 -0.77 -15.82 9.43
CA GLN A 208 -1.51 -15.48 8.22
C GLN A 208 -0.78 -15.89 6.93
N SER A 209 0.14 -16.84 7.05
CA SER A 209 0.93 -17.35 5.93
C SER A 209 1.06 -18.87 5.94
N PHE A 210 1.44 -19.41 4.81
CA PHE A 210 1.76 -20.81 4.64
C PHE A 210 3.02 -21.00 3.79
N ARG A 211 3.63 -22.17 3.94
CA ARG A 211 4.79 -22.63 3.16
C ARG A 211 4.55 -24.04 2.65
N ILE A 212 4.93 -24.29 1.41
CA ILE A 212 4.77 -25.58 0.72
C ILE A 212 6.11 -25.96 0.07
N PRO A 213 6.66 -27.15 0.33
CA PRO A 213 7.82 -27.64 -0.41
C PRO A 213 7.41 -27.98 -1.86
N VAL A 214 8.05 -27.36 -2.85
CA VAL A 214 7.74 -27.55 -4.28
C VAL A 214 8.92 -28.10 -5.10
N GLY A 215 10.06 -28.33 -4.45
CA GLY A 215 11.24 -28.91 -5.06
C GLY A 215 12.35 -29.16 -4.04
N ALA A 216 13.48 -29.69 -4.51
CA ALA A 216 14.65 -29.88 -3.65
C ALA A 216 15.16 -28.50 -3.18
N HIS A 217 14.96 -28.21 -1.89
CA HIS A 217 15.35 -26.95 -1.24
C HIS A 217 14.61 -25.68 -1.72
N VAL A 218 13.48 -25.84 -2.44
CA VAL A 218 12.64 -24.72 -2.91
C VAL A 218 11.28 -24.79 -2.23
N HIS A 219 10.87 -23.68 -1.64
CA HIS A 219 9.58 -23.53 -0.99
C HIS A 219 8.77 -22.45 -1.70
N LEU A 220 7.49 -22.73 -1.85
CA LEU A 220 6.47 -21.74 -2.17
C LEU A 220 5.94 -21.18 -0.85
N GLU A 221 5.94 -19.85 -0.70
CA GLU A 221 5.41 -19.14 0.45
C GLU A 221 4.30 -18.20 0.00
N ALA A 222 3.20 -18.11 0.74
CA ALA A 222 2.22 -17.05 0.50
C ALA A 222 1.40 -16.74 1.75
N GLY A 223 0.80 -15.55 1.77
CA GLY A 223 -0.01 -15.09 2.90
C GLY A 223 -0.16 -13.59 2.97
N PHE A 224 -0.96 -13.13 3.92
CA PHE A 224 -1.02 -11.70 4.25
C PHE A 224 0.22 -11.31 5.05
N ALA A 225 0.95 -10.33 4.54
CA ALA A 225 2.17 -9.80 5.13
C ALA A 225 2.20 -8.28 4.96
N ARG A 226 3.23 -7.63 5.48
CA ARG A 226 3.41 -6.19 5.37
C ARG A 226 4.67 -5.87 4.59
N HIS A 227 4.52 -5.07 3.55
CA HIS A 227 5.60 -4.55 2.71
C HIS A 227 6.02 -3.16 3.22
N ASP A 228 7.33 -2.89 3.24
CA ASP A 228 7.91 -1.65 3.77
C ASP A 228 7.35 -0.39 3.07
N VAL A 229 7.11 -0.48 1.76
CA VAL A 229 6.57 0.62 0.93
C VAL A 229 5.06 0.58 0.69
N VAL A 230 4.39 -0.57 0.57
CA VAL A 230 2.95 -0.59 0.20
C VAL A 230 2.05 -1.10 1.33
N GLY A 231 2.61 -1.33 2.52
CA GLY A 231 1.86 -1.68 3.72
C GLY A 231 1.35 -3.11 3.69
N ASP A 232 0.24 -3.36 4.37
CA ASP A 232 -0.39 -4.68 4.39
C ASP A 232 -0.74 -5.09 2.96
N SER A 233 -0.52 -6.36 2.61
CA SER A 233 -0.59 -6.88 1.25
C SER A 233 -0.66 -8.41 1.25
N TRP A 234 -1.07 -9.00 0.13
CA TRP A 234 -0.85 -10.42 -0.11
C TRP A 234 0.55 -10.63 -0.72
N ARG A 235 1.39 -11.40 -0.03
CA ARG A 235 2.73 -11.79 -0.47
C ARG A 235 2.67 -13.18 -1.08
N SER A 236 3.43 -13.40 -2.14
CA SER A 236 3.72 -14.74 -2.65
C SER A 236 5.15 -14.82 -3.11
N ALA A 237 5.85 -15.90 -2.78
CA ALA A 237 7.28 -16.02 -3.01
C ALA A 237 7.70 -17.46 -3.31
N LEU A 238 8.80 -17.58 -4.05
CA LEU A 238 9.61 -18.79 -4.07
C LEU A 238 10.88 -18.50 -3.27
N SER A 239 11.17 -19.32 -2.26
CA SER A 239 12.34 -19.16 -1.42
C SER A 239 13.24 -20.40 -1.47
N MET A 240 14.54 -20.17 -1.43
CA MET A 240 15.54 -21.23 -1.30
C MET A 240 16.74 -20.74 -0.49
N SER A 241 17.47 -21.68 0.10
CA SER A 241 18.70 -21.33 0.81
C SER A 241 19.78 -20.91 -0.18
N CYS A 242 20.35 -19.74 0.06
CA CYS A 242 21.44 -19.16 -0.70
C CYS A 242 22.31 -18.35 0.27
N PRO A 243 23.32 -18.97 0.91
CA PRO A 243 24.16 -18.27 1.90
C PRO A 243 25.08 -17.19 1.30
N VAL A 244 25.25 -17.18 -0.02
CA VAL A 244 26.15 -16.28 -0.74
C VAL A 244 25.56 -15.91 -2.09
N LEU A 245 25.44 -14.60 -2.37
CA LEU A 245 25.04 -14.08 -3.67
C LEU A 245 26.27 -13.71 -4.51
N SER A 246 26.73 -14.61 -5.37
CA SER A 246 27.81 -14.31 -6.31
C SER A 246 27.37 -13.40 -7.46
N ASN A 247 28.30 -12.65 -8.05
CA ASN A 247 28.03 -11.82 -9.24
C ASN A 247 27.48 -12.64 -10.42
N SER A 248 27.97 -13.87 -10.61
CA SER A 248 27.48 -14.77 -11.66
C SER A 248 26.05 -15.24 -11.39
N LEU A 249 25.70 -15.51 -10.13
CA LEU A 249 24.34 -15.83 -9.74
C LEU A 249 23.42 -14.62 -9.96
N ALA A 250 23.82 -13.42 -9.51
CA ALA A 250 23.05 -12.19 -9.75
C ALA A 250 22.82 -11.94 -11.25
N ALA A 251 23.83 -12.11 -12.10
CA ALA A 251 23.70 -11.99 -13.55
C ALA A 251 22.77 -13.06 -14.16
N THR A 252 22.83 -14.30 -13.65
CA THR A 252 21.92 -15.39 -14.06
C THR A 252 20.47 -15.06 -13.73
N LEU A 253 20.22 -14.51 -12.55
CA LEU A 253 18.89 -14.09 -12.11
C LEU A 253 18.38 -12.90 -12.94
N GLY A 254 19.23 -11.92 -13.24
CA GLY A 254 18.91 -10.83 -14.15
C GLY A 254 18.56 -11.30 -15.57
N ALA A 255 19.34 -12.24 -16.12
CA ALA A 255 19.05 -12.85 -17.41
C ALA A 255 17.75 -13.67 -17.42
N MET A 256 17.43 -14.33 -16.30
CA MET A 256 16.15 -15.02 -16.12
C MET A 256 14.99 -14.03 -16.13
N THR A 257 15.11 -12.91 -15.41
CA THR A 257 14.11 -11.84 -15.38
C THR A 257 13.84 -11.28 -16.77
N TRP A 258 14.87 -10.95 -17.55
CA TRP A 258 14.71 -10.51 -18.94
C TRP A 258 14.06 -11.57 -19.83
N ARG A 259 14.43 -12.85 -19.67
CA ARG A 259 13.80 -13.95 -20.42
C ARG A 259 12.30 -14.04 -20.13
N LEU A 260 11.88 -13.92 -18.88
CA LEU A 260 10.45 -13.94 -18.51
C LEU A 260 9.71 -12.70 -19.04
N PHE A 261 10.39 -11.55 -19.03
CA PHE A 261 9.87 -10.34 -19.66
C PHE A 261 9.64 -10.57 -21.16
N ASP A 262 10.62 -11.11 -21.89
CA ASP A 262 10.64 -11.28 -23.36
C ASP A 262 9.91 -12.52 -23.88
N ASP A 263 9.65 -13.54 -23.06
CA ASP A 263 8.84 -14.69 -23.45
C ASP A 263 7.37 -14.26 -23.64
N PRO A 264 6.77 -14.44 -24.85
CA PRO A 264 5.38 -14.06 -25.11
C PRO A 264 4.37 -14.76 -24.20
N ARG A 265 4.70 -15.92 -23.63
CA ARG A 265 3.77 -16.77 -22.86
C ARG A 265 3.96 -16.67 -21.35
N ALA A 266 5.05 -16.07 -20.89
CA ALA A 266 5.38 -15.95 -19.48
C ALA A 266 4.83 -14.66 -18.86
N THR A 267 4.68 -14.68 -17.54
CA THR A 267 4.36 -13.54 -16.69
C THR A 267 5.57 -13.20 -15.81
N LEU A 268 5.81 -11.91 -15.61
CA LEU A 268 6.80 -11.35 -14.71
C LEU A 268 6.14 -10.28 -13.86
N LEU A 269 5.66 -10.67 -12.68
CA LEU A 269 5.21 -9.75 -11.64
C LEU A 269 5.94 -10.12 -10.35
N GLY A 270 6.91 -9.31 -9.98
CA GLY A 270 7.80 -9.59 -8.85
C GLY A 270 9.25 -9.44 -9.25
N GLY A 271 10.16 -9.69 -8.31
CA GLY A 271 11.60 -9.60 -8.52
C GLY A 271 12.40 -10.49 -7.59
N TRP A 272 13.65 -10.75 -7.98
CA TRP A 272 14.61 -11.49 -7.17
C TRP A 272 15.21 -10.60 -6.09
N SER A 273 15.17 -11.06 -4.84
CA SER A 273 15.81 -10.44 -3.68
C SER A 273 16.69 -11.46 -2.95
N HIS A 274 17.73 -10.99 -2.29
CA HIS A 274 18.58 -11.80 -1.43
C HIS A 274 18.65 -11.14 -0.04
N ASP A 275 18.34 -11.91 0.99
CA ASP A 275 18.24 -11.42 2.36
C ASP A 275 18.74 -12.49 3.33
N GLY A 276 19.83 -12.17 4.03
CA GLY A 276 20.54 -13.11 4.88
C GLY A 276 21.07 -14.29 4.07
N ASP A 277 20.57 -15.49 4.38
CA ASP A 277 20.96 -16.73 3.70
C ASP A 277 19.85 -17.27 2.78
N ALA A 278 18.90 -16.41 2.37
CA ALA A 278 17.76 -16.77 1.52
C ALA A 278 17.74 -15.97 0.21
N LEU A 279 17.60 -16.69 -0.91
CA LEU A 279 17.25 -16.12 -2.20
C LEU A 279 15.74 -16.27 -2.39
N ARG A 280 15.07 -15.18 -2.76
CA ARG A 280 13.61 -15.16 -2.94
C ARG A 280 13.25 -14.51 -4.28
N PHE A 281 12.28 -15.07 -4.99
CA PHE A 281 11.52 -14.33 -6.00
C PHE A 281 10.18 -13.97 -5.37
N GLU A 282 9.88 -12.68 -5.24
CA GLU A 282 8.72 -12.21 -4.48
C GLU A 282 7.79 -11.35 -5.34
N GLN A 283 6.50 -11.60 -5.17
CA GLN A 283 5.42 -10.79 -5.70
C GLN A 283 4.56 -10.28 -4.54
N TRP A 284 4.16 -9.01 -4.64
CA TRP A 284 3.24 -8.37 -3.71
C TRP A 284 2.02 -7.85 -4.44
N ASN A 285 0.84 -8.15 -3.89
CA ASN A 285 -0.43 -7.63 -4.34
C ASN A 285 -0.97 -6.72 -3.24
N THR A 286 -1.12 -5.45 -3.58
CA THR A 286 -1.56 -4.43 -2.64
C THR A 286 -2.98 -4.76 -2.19
N MET A 287 -3.39 -4.24 -1.04
CA MET A 287 -4.76 -4.44 -0.62
C MET A 287 -5.75 -3.58 -1.41
N SER A 288 -5.31 -2.47 -2.03
CA SER A 288 -6.14 -1.78 -3.02
C SER A 288 -6.45 -2.70 -4.19
N GLU A 289 -5.46 -3.42 -4.72
CA GLU A 289 -5.66 -4.39 -5.79
C GLU A 289 -6.62 -5.51 -5.37
N ALA A 290 -6.36 -6.14 -4.21
CA ALA A 290 -7.13 -7.27 -3.72
C ALA A 290 -8.61 -6.95 -3.51
N ARG A 291 -8.91 -5.71 -3.07
CA ARG A 291 -10.28 -5.24 -2.85
C ARG A 291 -10.99 -4.87 -4.14
N ASN A 292 -10.34 -4.09 -5.01
CA ASN A 292 -11.02 -3.55 -6.19
C ASN A 292 -11.38 -4.62 -7.23
N GLN A 293 -10.71 -5.77 -7.21
CA GLN A 293 -11.12 -6.92 -8.00
C GLN A 293 -12.56 -7.37 -7.70
N GLU A 294 -13.07 -7.09 -6.50
CA GLU A 294 -14.44 -7.42 -6.08
C GLU A 294 -15.53 -6.75 -6.91
N GLN A 295 -15.22 -5.62 -7.55
CA GLN A 295 -16.17 -4.83 -8.32
C GLN A 295 -16.19 -5.18 -9.81
N LEU A 296 -15.21 -5.94 -10.27
CA LEU A 296 -15.03 -6.23 -11.69
C LEU A 296 -16.05 -7.24 -12.19
N GLY A 297 -16.42 -7.09 -13.47
CA GLY A 297 -17.50 -7.87 -14.07
C GLY A 297 -17.19 -9.37 -14.10
N SER A 298 -15.91 -9.73 -14.26
CA SER A 298 -15.44 -11.12 -14.23
C SER A 298 -15.53 -11.77 -12.84
N TRP A 299 -15.76 -11.00 -11.78
CA TRP A 299 -15.63 -11.42 -10.38
C TRP A 299 -16.96 -11.74 -9.67
N ARG A 300 -18.11 -11.62 -10.34
CA ARG A 300 -19.46 -11.78 -9.72
C ARG A 300 -19.84 -13.21 -9.27
N GLY A 301 -18.87 -14.10 -9.05
CA GLY A 301 -19.05 -15.51 -8.67
C GLY A 301 -18.72 -15.88 -7.21
N GLY A 302 -18.24 -14.93 -6.40
CA GLY A 302 -17.76 -15.18 -5.04
C GLY A 302 -16.24 -15.45 -4.99
N ARG A 303 -15.64 -15.33 -3.80
CA ARG A 303 -14.19 -15.45 -3.62
C ARG A 303 -13.78 -16.92 -3.61
N SER A 304 -12.90 -17.30 -4.52
CA SER A 304 -12.34 -18.64 -4.63
C SER A 304 -10.85 -18.64 -4.27
N VAL A 305 -10.29 -19.81 -3.95
CA VAL A 305 -8.85 -19.95 -3.78
C VAL A 305 -8.09 -19.63 -5.07
N ALA A 306 -8.70 -19.86 -6.24
CA ALA A 306 -8.10 -19.54 -7.53
C ALA A 306 -7.86 -18.04 -7.70
N ASP A 307 -8.57 -17.19 -6.98
CA ASP A 307 -8.36 -15.74 -6.99
C ASP A 307 -7.10 -15.35 -6.23
N LEU A 308 -6.94 -15.92 -5.03
CA LEU A 308 -5.71 -15.76 -4.24
C LEU A 308 -4.50 -16.38 -4.95
N TRP A 309 -4.69 -17.52 -5.62
CA TRP A 309 -3.68 -18.16 -6.43
C TRP A 309 -3.42 -17.44 -7.76
N GLY A 310 -4.42 -16.78 -8.33
CA GLY A 310 -4.28 -15.91 -9.50
C GLY A 310 -3.33 -14.76 -9.23
N PHE A 311 -3.13 -14.36 -7.96
CA PHE A 311 -2.06 -13.45 -7.55
C PHE A 311 -0.66 -14.05 -7.68
N THR A 312 -0.47 -15.37 -7.80
CA THR A 312 0.86 -16.01 -7.74
C THR A 312 1.38 -16.48 -9.10
N SER A 313 0.69 -16.17 -10.20
CA SER A 313 0.93 -16.78 -11.53
C SER A 313 2.38 -16.68 -12.02
N SER A 314 3.10 -15.60 -11.69
CA SER A 314 4.52 -15.43 -12.04
C SER A 314 5.42 -16.52 -11.45
N LEU A 315 5.07 -17.09 -10.30
CA LEU A 315 5.90 -18.07 -9.61
C LEU A 315 6.00 -19.38 -10.41
N SER A 316 4.94 -19.78 -11.10
CA SER A 316 4.95 -20.95 -11.99
C SER A 316 5.95 -20.76 -13.14
N ASP A 317 5.97 -19.57 -13.75
CA ASP A 317 6.89 -19.26 -14.85
C ASP A 317 8.35 -19.18 -14.35
N VAL A 318 8.57 -18.63 -13.16
CA VAL A 318 9.89 -18.61 -12.49
C VAL A 318 10.38 -20.03 -12.20
N MET A 319 9.54 -20.91 -11.65
CA MET A 319 9.88 -22.33 -11.46
C MET A 319 10.27 -22.99 -12.79
N GLY A 320 9.51 -22.75 -13.86
CA GLY A 320 9.82 -23.24 -15.19
C GLY A 320 11.17 -22.73 -15.70
N ALA A 321 11.49 -21.46 -15.47
CA ALA A 321 12.77 -20.87 -15.85
C ALA A 321 13.94 -21.45 -15.03
N MET A 322 13.76 -21.69 -13.73
CA MET A 322 14.74 -22.36 -12.87
C MET A 322 15.01 -23.80 -13.29
N GLN A 323 14.01 -24.53 -13.80
CA GLN A 323 14.20 -25.89 -14.33
C GLN A 323 15.03 -25.89 -15.61
N GLN A 324 14.91 -24.87 -16.45
CA GLN A 324 15.68 -24.72 -17.68
C GLN A 324 17.11 -24.23 -17.43
N ALA A 325 17.30 -23.40 -16.40
CA ALA A 325 18.59 -22.87 -15.97
C ALA A 325 18.76 -23.06 -14.46
N PRO A 326 19.20 -24.25 -14.00
CA PRO A 326 19.36 -24.54 -12.59
C PRO A 326 20.30 -23.55 -11.91
N LEU A 327 19.85 -22.99 -10.79
CA LEU A 327 20.63 -22.04 -10.00
C LEU A 327 21.75 -22.78 -9.27
N GLN A 328 22.99 -22.36 -9.48
CA GLN A 328 24.14 -22.85 -8.74
C GLN A 328 24.42 -21.90 -7.57
N THR A 329 24.19 -22.37 -6.35
CA THR A 329 24.54 -21.63 -5.13
C THR A 329 25.94 -22.06 -4.69
N ASP A 330 26.91 -21.15 -4.81
CA ASP A 330 28.29 -21.44 -4.42
C ASP A 330 28.44 -21.44 -2.90
N ALA A 331 29.25 -22.35 -2.36
CA ALA A 331 29.77 -22.27 -0.99
C ALA A 331 30.95 -21.27 -0.94
N GLY A 332 30.70 -20.00 -1.24
CA GLY A 332 31.70 -18.93 -1.32
C GLY A 332 31.91 -18.16 0.00
N SER A 333 32.78 -17.16 -0.03
CA SER A 333 32.94 -16.18 1.05
C SER A 333 31.95 -15.01 0.86
N LYS A 334 31.25 -14.59 1.93
CA LYS A 334 30.28 -13.48 1.94
C LYS A 334 30.88 -12.19 1.34
N GLN A 335 30.27 -11.67 0.27
CA GLN A 335 30.52 -10.32 -0.27
C GLN A 335 29.28 -9.41 -0.20
N ASP A 336 28.16 -9.91 0.34
CA ASP A 336 26.82 -9.32 0.17
C ASP A 336 26.57 -7.96 0.89
N GLY A 337 27.48 -7.51 1.74
CA GLY A 337 27.25 -6.32 2.58
C GLY A 337 27.07 -5.01 1.81
N ASP A 338 27.87 -4.78 0.77
CA ASP A 338 27.99 -3.47 0.13
C ASP A 338 26.79 -3.14 -0.78
N ALA A 339 26.35 -4.08 -1.62
CA ALA A 339 25.23 -3.84 -2.54
C ALA A 339 23.87 -3.68 -1.82
N VAL A 340 23.66 -4.39 -0.71
CA VAL A 340 22.44 -4.29 0.11
C VAL A 340 22.37 -2.94 0.83
N GLU A 341 23.49 -2.50 1.41
CA GLU A 341 23.60 -1.19 2.05
C GLU A 341 23.35 -0.06 1.04
N ARG A 342 23.99 -0.13 -0.13
CA ARG A 342 23.78 0.83 -1.23
C ARG A 342 22.34 0.82 -1.75
N ALA A 343 21.70 -0.35 -1.86
CA ALA A 343 20.28 -0.42 -2.23
C ALA A 343 19.38 0.26 -1.19
N ALA A 344 19.68 0.12 0.11
CA ALA A 344 18.98 0.81 1.18
C ALA A 344 19.21 2.33 1.14
N GLU A 345 20.42 2.80 0.81
CA GLU A 345 20.72 4.23 0.60
C GLU A 345 19.93 4.85 -0.57
N ILE A 346 19.78 4.09 -1.66
CA ILE A 346 18.96 4.50 -2.81
C ILE A 346 17.48 4.50 -2.42
N ALA A 347 17.00 3.47 -1.73
CA ALA A 347 15.64 3.43 -1.17
C ALA A 347 15.38 4.61 -0.20
N GLY A 348 16.43 5.08 0.46
CA GLY A 348 16.55 6.36 1.16
C GLY A 348 15.89 7.55 0.48
N ALA A 349 15.96 7.61 -0.85
CA ALA A 349 15.43 8.72 -1.63
C ALA A 349 13.92 8.94 -1.40
N ILE A 350 13.12 7.88 -1.20
CA ILE A 350 11.67 8.00 -0.93
C ILE A 350 11.41 8.90 0.28
N ALA A 351 12.22 8.73 1.30
CA ALA A 351 12.03 9.41 2.56
C ALA A 351 12.74 10.76 2.61
N ASP A 352 13.83 10.93 1.86
CA ASP A 352 14.47 12.24 1.71
C ASP A 352 13.57 13.24 0.99
N GLN A 353 12.66 12.78 0.13
CA GLN A 353 11.60 13.64 -0.42
C GLN A 353 10.64 14.15 0.67
N ALA A 354 10.44 13.39 1.75
CA ALA A 354 9.61 13.75 2.89
C ALA A 354 10.36 14.57 3.97
N ARG A 355 11.70 14.54 3.98
CA ARG A 355 12.52 15.25 4.98
C ARG A 355 12.19 16.74 5.13
N PRO A 356 11.93 17.52 4.05
CA PRO A 356 11.49 18.91 4.20
C PRO A 356 10.18 19.08 4.97
N ALA A 357 9.27 18.08 4.92
CA ALA A 357 8.03 18.09 5.69
C ALA A 357 8.27 17.78 7.18
N ILE A 358 9.32 17.03 7.50
CA ILE A 358 9.73 16.74 8.88
C ILE A 358 10.40 17.95 9.53
N GLU A 359 11.33 18.59 8.81
CA GLU A 359 12.13 19.72 9.33
C GLU A 359 11.28 20.97 9.55
N LYS A 360 10.25 21.16 8.72
CA LYS A 360 9.26 22.21 8.89
C LYS A 360 8.24 21.79 9.95
N ARG A 361 8.64 21.77 11.22
CA ARG A 361 7.72 21.49 12.35
C ARG A 361 6.55 22.49 12.27
N ALA A 362 5.36 22.00 11.95
CA ALA A 362 4.17 22.83 11.85
C ALA A 362 3.94 23.52 13.20
N GLY A 363 3.86 24.84 13.20
CA GLY A 363 3.48 25.61 14.39
C GLY A 363 2.00 25.42 14.71
N ALA A 364 1.56 25.86 15.90
CA ALA A 364 0.14 25.86 16.25
C ALA A 364 -0.73 26.71 15.30
N ASP A 365 -0.11 27.65 14.57
CA ASP A 365 -0.78 28.54 13.60
C ASP A 365 -0.84 27.96 12.16
N ASP A 366 -0.32 26.75 11.91
CA ASP A 366 -0.28 26.13 10.56
C ASP A 366 -1.56 25.33 10.20
N VAL A 367 -2.61 25.38 11.03
CA VAL A 367 -3.87 24.62 10.84
C VAL A 367 -4.60 24.97 9.54
N GLU A 368 -4.37 26.17 8.97
CA GLU A 368 -4.97 26.61 7.71
C GLU A 368 -4.21 26.14 6.44
N ARG A 369 -3.08 25.44 6.58
CA ARG A 369 -2.29 24.97 5.42
C ARG A 369 -2.71 23.56 4.99
N PRO A 370 -2.69 23.28 3.68
CA PRO A 370 -2.84 21.92 3.17
C PRO A 370 -1.88 20.94 3.85
N ALA A 371 -2.35 19.72 4.12
CA ALA A 371 -1.52 18.69 4.71
C ALA A 371 -0.34 18.35 3.80
N ASP A 372 0.85 18.27 4.41
CA ASP A 372 2.04 17.85 3.70
C ASP A 372 2.03 16.32 3.51
N ARG A 373 1.41 15.88 2.42
CA ARG A 373 1.23 14.46 2.06
C ARG A 373 2.53 13.70 1.84
N ARG A 374 3.68 14.38 1.77
CA ARG A 374 4.99 13.71 1.72
C ARG A 374 5.26 12.93 3.02
N LEU A 375 4.65 13.31 4.14
CA LEU A 375 4.70 12.51 5.39
C LEU A 375 4.06 11.12 5.22
N LEU A 376 3.12 10.96 4.28
CA LEU A 376 2.57 9.66 3.94
C LEU A 376 3.55 8.79 3.17
N TRP A 377 4.74 9.25 2.79
CA TRP A 377 5.74 8.42 2.10
C TRP A 377 6.68 7.71 3.08
N LEU A 378 6.66 8.10 4.36
CA LEU A 378 7.49 7.52 5.40
C LEU A 378 7.16 6.03 5.64
N GLU A 379 8.16 5.27 6.07
CA GLU A 379 7.94 3.88 6.46
C GLU A 379 7.21 3.84 7.79
N ARG A 380 6.01 3.27 7.81
CA ARG A 380 5.26 3.08 9.06
C ARG A 380 5.86 1.91 9.84
N ARG A 381 6.49 2.18 10.99
CA ARG A 381 7.00 1.15 11.90
C ARG A 381 5.90 0.62 12.81
N ARG A 382 5.13 1.53 13.40
CA ARG A 382 4.13 1.16 14.42
C ARG A 382 2.95 2.14 14.42
N ILE A 383 1.78 1.64 14.76
CA ILE A 383 0.62 2.47 15.12
C ILE A 383 0.48 2.36 16.63
N LEU A 384 0.42 3.49 17.33
CA LEU A 384 0.33 3.53 18.78
C LEU A 384 -1.14 3.59 19.20
N VAL A 385 -1.85 4.60 18.67
CA VAL A 385 -3.23 4.92 19.02
C VAL A 385 -3.98 5.28 17.76
N VAL A 386 -5.24 4.85 17.66
CA VAL A 386 -6.17 5.29 16.63
C VAL A 386 -7.49 5.70 17.26
N ALA A 387 -8.10 6.72 16.68
CA ALA A 387 -9.45 7.13 16.96
C ALA A 387 -10.19 7.38 15.63
N ALA A 388 -11.44 6.93 15.52
CA ALA A 388 -12.28 7.23 14.37
C ALA A 388 -13.55 7.98 14.79
N LEU A 389 -13.91 8.99 14.01
CA LEU A 389 -15.09 9.80 14.18
C LEU A 389 -15.91 9.74 12.90
N PHE A 390 -17.18 9.32 13.01
CA PHE A 390 -18.16 9.43 11.95
C PHE A 390 -18.91 10.74 12.11
N ASN A 391 -18.78 11.62 11.12
CA ASN A 391 -19.45 12.91 11.12
C ASN A 391 -20.12 13.17 9.75
N PRO A 392 -21.08 14.12 9.67
CA PRO A 392 -21.80 14.42 8.43
C PRO A 392 -20.93 14.96 7.29
N ALA A 393 -19.75 15.50 7.59
CA ALA A 393 -18.78 16.00 6.60
C ALA A 393 -17.83 14.89 6.11
N GLY A 394 -17.99 13.65 6.57
CA GLY A 394 -17.14 12.51 6.20
C GLY A 394 -16.34 11.99 7.39
N PRO A 395 -15.97 10.70 7.39
CA PRO A 395 -15.28 10.12 8.51
C PRO A 395 -13.88 10.73 8.69
N THR A 396 -13.49 10.93 9.94
CA THR A 396 -12.13 11.32 10.34
C THR A 396 -11.45 10.15 11.03
N VAL A 397 -10.26 9.78 10.59
CA VAL A 397 -9.44 8.77 11.27
C VAL A 397 -8.15 9.42 11.75
N LEU A 398 -8.03 9.54 13.06
CA LEU A 398 -6.87 10.03 13.76
C LEU A 398 -5.96 8.86 14.11
N SER A 399 -4.65 9.00 13.89
CA SER A 399 -3.66 8.04 14.36
C SER A 399 -2.41 8.74 14.87
N THR A 400 -1.80 8.16 15.88
CA THR A 400 -0.42 8.45 16.28
C THR A 400 0.43 7.25 15.89
N GLU A 401 1.47 7.50 15.09
CA GLU A 401 2.30 6.46 14.47
C GLU A 401 3.79 6.73 14.73
N ILE A 402 4.57 5.66 14.83
CA ILE A 402 6.03 5.74 14.68
C ILE A 402 6.35 5.49 13.21
N CYS A 403 6.95 6.49 12.58
CA CYS A 403 7.40 6.46 11.21
C CYS A 403 8.93 6.56 11.17
N ALA A 404 9.55 5.90 10.20
CA ALA A 404 11.00 5.92 10.02
C ALA A 404 11.40 6.53 8.69
N LEU A 405 12.56 7.18 8.70
CA LEU A 405 13.38 7.39 7.52
C LEU A 405 14.26 6.12 7.31
N PRO A 406 14.72 5.83 6.08
CA PRO A 406 15.60 4.72 5.75
C PRO A 406 16.98 4.80 6.39
N ASP A 407 17.40 5.98 6.86
CA ASP A 407 18.57 6.13 7.73
C ASP A 407 18.35 5.56 9.15
N GLY A 408 17.16 4.99 9.41
CA GLY A 408 16.76 4.39 10.68
C GLY A 408 16.26 5.40 11.71
N SER A 409 16.26 6.71 11.40
CA SER A 409 15.71 7.70 12.31
C SER A 409 14.19 7.60 12.38
N GLU A 410 13.68 7.49 13.61
CA GLU A 410 12.27 7.31 13.91
C GLU A 410 11.65 8.61 14.44
N TYR A 411 10.38 8.83 14.10
CA TYR A 411 9.60 10.01 14.47
C TYR A 411 8.21 9.59 14.91
N VAL A 412 7.68 10.26 15.93
CA VAL A 412 6.26 10.21 16.27
C VAL A 412 5.53 11.19 15.36
N VAL A 413 4.58 10.70 14.58
CA VAL A 413 3.80 11.48 13.63
C VAL A 413 2.31 11.30 13.94
N HIS A 414 1.60 12.42 14.06
CA HIS A 414 0.16 12.46 14.17
C HIS A 414 -0.45 12.63 12.79
N PHE A 415 -1.43 11.79 12.46
CA PHE A 415 -2.18 11.87 11.23
C PHE A 415 -3.67 12.01 11.51
N SER A 416 -4.28 13.09 11.04
CA SER A 416 -5.72 13.22 10.82
C SER A 416 -6.02 12.97 9.35
N ARG A 417 -6.58 11.79 9.07
CA ARG A 417 -7.08 11.42 7.75
C ARG A 417 -8.53 11.87 7.66
N HIS A 418 -8.77 12.85 6.79
CA HIS A 418 -10.10 13.32 6.43
C HIS A 418 -10.17 13.51 4.90
N PRO A 419 -11.30 13.21 4.24
CA PRO A 419 -11.40 13.33 2.78
C PRO A 419 -11.18 14.75 2.26
N PHE A 420 -11.41 15.78 3.09
CA PHE A 420 -11.43 17.18 2.65
C PHE A 420 -10.44 18.10 3.37
N SER A 421 -9.98 17.69 4.54
CA SER A 421 -9.17 18.53 5.43
C SER A 421 -8.20 17.66 6.22
N PRO A 422 -7.34 16.89 5.53
CA PRO A 422 -6.33 16.12 6.22
C PRO A 422 -5.41 17.05 7.01
N TYR A 423 -4.78 16.51 8.06
CA TYR A 423 -3.77 17.23 8.83
C TYR A 423 -2.72 16.27 9.33
N TYR A 424 -1.45 16.51 8.99
CA TYR A 424 -0.33 15.63 9.34
C TYR A 424 0.74 16.45 10.04
N ARG A 425 1.25 15.95 11.17
CA ARG A 425 2.24 16.66 11.98
C ARG A 425 3.27 15.71 12.57
N VAL A 426 4.54 16.03 12.35
CA VAL A 426 5.64 15.45 13.14
C VAL A 426 5.60 16.04 14.54
N VAL A 427 5.43 15.18 15.54
CA VAL A 427 5.39 15.57 16.95
C VAL A 427 6.81 15.67 17.50
N GLY A 428 7.65 14.68 17.22
CA GLY A 428 9.05 14.68 17.64
C GLY A 428 9.82 13.46 17.16
N ARG A 429 11.15 13.49 17.30
CA ARG A 429 12.04 12.38 16.96
C ARG A 429 12.15 11.40 18.13
N VAL A 430 12.12 10.10 17.84
CA VAL A 430 12.34 9.03 18.81
C VAL A 430 13.84 8.90 19.08
N GLY A 431 14.22 8.82 20.36
CA GLY A 431 15.61 8.63 20.78
C GLY A 431 16.44 9.92 20.93
N ASP A 432 15.87 11.11 20.68
CA ASP A 432 16.49 12.37 21.10
C ASP A 432 16.51 12.45 22.65
N ALA A 433 17.42 13.27 23.21
CA ALA A 433 17.70 13.35 24.66
C ALA A 433 16.54 13.86 25.55
N GLY A 434 15.34 14.05 25.00
CA GLY A 434 14.12 14.41 25.72
C GLY A 434 13.29 13.18 26.13
N PRO A 435 12.35 13.33 27.07
CA PRO A 435 11.49 12.22 27.48
C PRO A 435 10.51 11.86 26.35
N LEU A 436 10.55 10.63 25.85
CA LEU A 436 9.53 10.09 24.92
C LEU A 436 8.09 10.33 25.46
N SER A 437 7.92 10.36 26.78
CA SER A 437 6.65 10.69 27.44
C SER A 437 6.12 12.09 27.10
N GLU A 438 6.97 13.09 26.90
CA GLU A 438 6.54 14.44 26.50
C GLU A 438 6.04 14.45 25.05
N ILE A 439 6.77 13.79 24.15
CA ILE A 439 6.38 13.62 22.74
C ILE A 439 5.04 12.88 22.66
N LEU A 440 4.88 11.80 23.43
CA LEU A 440 3.63 11.06 23.47
C LEU A 440 2.49 11.88 24.08
N THR A 441 2.75 12.69 25.11
CA THR A 441 1.73 13.59 25.68
C THR A 441 1.26 14.60 24.63
N GLU A 442 2.18 15.29 23.95
CA GLU A 442 1.84 16.22 22.86
C GLU A 442 1.05 15.50 21.74
N ALA A 443 1.44 14.26 21.39
CA ALA A 443 0.72 13.47 20.40
C ALA A 443 -0.71 13.12 20.83
N MET A 444 -0.91 12.83 22.13
CA MET A 444 -2.24 12.56 22.68
C MET A 444 -3.09 13.83 22.77
N ASP A 445 -2.50 14.99 23.03
CA ASP A 445 -3.22 16.27 23.03
C ASP A 445 -3.73 16.64 21.62
N LEU A 446 -3.03 16.19 20.58
CA LEU A 446 -3.48 16.31 19.18
C LEU A 446 -4.61 15.33 18.82
N MET A 447 -4.89 14.32 19.65
CA MET A 447 -6.03 13.43 19.43
C MET A 447 -7.31 14.17 19.82
N PHE A 448 -8.24 14.30 18.85
CA PHE A 448 -9.62 14.81 18.91
C PHE A 448 -9.91 15.99 19.86
N ASP A 449 -10.59 17.03 19.37
CA ASP A 449 -10.77 18.28 20.14
C ASP A 449 -12.21 18.59 20.52
N SER A 450 -13.15 18.42 19.61
CA SER A 450 -14.50 18.96 19.73
C SER A 450 -15.55 17.86 19.82
N SER A 451 -15.13 16.59 19.85
CA SER A 451 -16.01 15.42 19.89
C SER A 451 -15.25 14.20 20.37
N LEU A 452 -15.93 13.36 21.16
CA LEU A 452 -15.41 12.05 21.52
C LEU A 452 -15.48 11.10 20.31
N PRO A 453 -14.49 10.22 20.14
CA PRO A 453 -14.50 9.27 19.04
C PRO A 453 -15.51 8.14 19.24
N ASN A 454 -16.00 7.62 18.11
CA ASN A 454 -16.90 6.47 18.10
C ASN A 454 -16.13 5.15 18.21
N VAL A 455 -14.86 5.16 17.84
CA VAL A 455 -13.94 4.02 17.90
C VAL A 455 -12.59 4.49 18.41
N MET A 456 -11.97 3.71 19.29
CA MET A 456 -10.57 3.87 19.64
C MET A 456 -9.89 2.52 19.75
N ALA A 457 -8.58 2.48 19.50
CA ALA A 457 -7.79 1.28 19.71
C ALA A 457 -6.34 1.64 20.07
N LEU A 458 -5.76 0.90 21.02
CA LEU A 458 -4.31 0.83 21.21
C LEU A 458 -3.81 -0.31 20.33
N TRP A 459 -3.19 -0.01 19.20
CA TRP A 459 -2.87 -1.06 18.21
C TRP A 459 -1.78 -2.03 18.65
N GLU A 460 -0.98 -1.63 19.64
CA GLU A 460 -0.01 -2.52 20.27
C GLU A 460 -0.66 -3.57 21.16
N ASP A 461 -1.87 -3.29 21.65
CA ASP A 461 -2.64 -4.16 22.53
C ASP A 461 -4.14 -3.93 22.30
N VAL A 462 -4.70 -4.68 21.34
CA VAL A 462 -6.12 -4.56 20.96
C VAL A 462 -7.09 -5.03 22.05
N GLU A 463 -6.59 -5.71 23.09
CA GLU A 463 -7.36 -6.15 24.26
C GLU A 463 -7.10 -5.26 25.48
N ALA A 464 -6.44 -4.11 25.28
CA ALA A 464 -6.12 -3.14 26.33
C ALA A 464 -7.36 -2.76 27.13
N THR A 465 -7.25 -2.89 28.45
CA THR A 465 -8.28 -2.44 29.39
C THR A 465 -8.11 -0.95 29.68
N ALA A 466 -9.08 -0.35 30.37
CA ALA A 466 -9.02 1.06 30.74
C ALA A 466 -7.79 1.42 31.61
N GLY A 467 -7.22 0.43 32.32
CA GLY A 467 -6.00 0.61 33.12
C GLY A 467 -4.71 0.63 32.29
N ASP A 468 -4.77 0.13 31.07
CA ASP A 468 -3.63 0.08 30.14
C ASP A 468 -3.54 1.37 29.28
N VAL A 469 -4.59 2.20 29.30
CA VAL A 469 -4.63 3.46 28.57
C VAL A 469 -3.64 4.46 29.15
N PRO A 470 -2.73 5.04 28.34
CA PRO A 470 -1.80 6.06 28.82
C PRO A 470 -2.52 7.24 29.48
N ASP A 471 -1.99 7.71 30.61
CA ASP A 471 -2.58 8.81 31.41
C ASP A 471 -2.86 10.08 30.58
N ALA A 472 -1.99 10.39 29.62
CA ALA A 472 -2.17 11.55 28.74
C ALA A 472 -3.42 11.39 27.85
N LEU A 473 -3.64 10.20 27.28
CA LEU A 473 -4.82 9.92 26.45
C LEU A 473 -6.09 9.89 27.29
N ARG A 474 -6.04 9.26 28.46
CA ARG A 474 -7.16 9.25 29.41
C ARG A 474 -7.55 10.65 29.84
N ARG A 475 -6.57 11.50 30.18
CA ARG A 475 -6.82 12.91 30.50
C ARG A 475 -7.47 13.63 29.33
N ARG A 476 -6.97 13.43 28.11
CA ARG A 476 -7.56 14.04 26.92
C ARG A 476 -9.03 13.69 26.73
N VAL A 477 -9.40 12.42 26.94
CA VAL A 477 -10.81 11.98 26.89
C VAL A 477 -11.66 12.70 27.93
N LEU A 478 -11.18 12.79 29.17
CA LEU A 478 -11.92 13.44 30.26
C LEU A 478 -12.05 14.95 30.03
N ASP A 479 -10.99 15.62 29.58
CA ASP A 479 -10.98 17.05 29.28
C ASP A 479 -11.98 17.36 28.16
N VAL A 480 -11.98 16.60 27.06
CA VAL A 480 -12.94 16.79 25.96
C VAL A 480 -14.37 16.51 26.41
N ALA A 481 -14.59 15.46 27.21
CA ALA A 481 -15.93 15.16 27.74
C ALA A 481 -16.47 16.30 28.61
N GLU A 482 -15.62 16.93 29.42
CA GLU A 482 -15.98 18.11 30.21
C GLU A 482 -16.22 19.35 29.32
N GLU A 483 -15.35 19.60 28.34
CA GLU A 483 -15.47 20.75 27.41
C GLU A 483 -16.77 20.72 26.59
N VAL A 484 -17.22 19.53 26.18
CA VAL A 484 -18.46 19.34 25.41
C VAL A 484 -19.66 18.93 26.26
N ASP A 485 -19.57 19.05 27.59
CA ASP A 485 -20.62 18.74 28.58
C ASP A 485 -21.30 17.38 28.34
N THR A 486 -20.48 16.33 28.17
CA THR A 486 -20.93 14.98 27.77
C THR A 486 -20.63 13.94 28.86
N ASP A 487 -21.64 13.15 29.23
CA ASP A 487 -21.47 12.00 30.14
C ASP A 487 -20.92 10.77 29.38
N LEU A 488 -19.75 10.29 29.79
CA LEU A 488 -19.10 9.11 29.21
C LEU A 488 -19.95 7.84 29.34
N VAL A 489 -20.75 7.69 30.39
CA VAL A 489 -21.67 6.55 30.55
C VAL A 489 -22.79 6.62 29.52
N ALA A 490 -23.29 7.83 29.23
CA ALA A 490 -24.30 8.06 28.21
C ALA A 490 -23.75 7.78 26.80
N GLU A 491 -22.51 8.21 26.50
CA GLU A 491 -21.84 7.86 25.24
C GLU A 491 -21.61 6.35 25.11
N ALA A 492 -21.18 5.68 26.19
CA ALA A 492 -21.01 4.24 26.19
C ALA A 492 -22.33 3.52 25.86
N ALA A 493 -23.45 3.98 26.42
CA ALA A 493 -24.77 3.44 26.10
C ALA A 493 -25.16 3.66 24.63
N TRP A 494 -24.81 4.82 24.05
CA TRP A 494 -25.07 5.10 22.64
C TRP A 494 -24.21 4.24 21.71
N ILE A 495 -22.91 4.09 22.01
CA ILE A 495 -22.02 3.18 21.25
C ILE A 495 -22.56 1.76 21.29
N ARG A 496 -22.99 1.28 22.46
CA ARG A 496 -23.59 -0.04 22.62
C ARG A 496 -24.88 -0.20 21.82
N ARG A 497 -25.71 0.84 21.76
CA ARG A 497 -26.98 0.86 21.01
C ARG A 497 -26.77 0.82 19.50
N THR A 498 -25.75 1.52 19.02
CA THR A 498 -25.44 1.70 17.59
C THR A 498 -24.36 0.76 17.08
N MET A 499 -23.87 -0.16 17.92
CA MET A 499 -22.74 -1.01 17.63
C MET A 499 -22.87 -1.66 16.24
N GLY A 500 -21.95 -1.28 15.34
CA GLY A 500 -21.92 -1.74 13.95
C GLY A 500 -22.86 -1.07 12.96
N ASN A 501 -23.48 0.05 13.34
CA ASN A 501 -24.17 0.96 12.43
C ASN A 501 -23.59 2.39 12.55
N PRO A 502 -22.40 2.64 11.96
CA PRO A 502 -21.74 3.94 12.05
C PRO A 502 -22.54 5.14 11.50
N TRP A 503 -23.54 4.87 10.67
CA TRP A 503 -24.36 5.93 10.05
C TRP A 503 -25.28 6.63 11.05
N GLU A 504 -25.61 5.98 12.17
CA GLU A 504 -26.39 6.59 13.26
C GLU A 504 -25.63 7.76 13.90
N TYR A 505 -24.30 7.70 13.95
CA TYR A 505 -23.47 8.80 14.45
C TYR A 505 -23.49 10.03 13.51
N ALA A 506 -23.71 9.81 12.21
CA ALA A 506 -23.75 10.85 11.21
C ALA A 506 -25.19 11.27 10.81
N ALA A 507 -26.21 10.74 11.48
CA ALA A 507 -27.61 11.03 11.18
C ALA A 507 -27.94 12.50 11.45
N VAL A 508 -28.73 13.12 10.56
CA VAL A 508 -29.20 14.51 10.76
C VAL A 508 -30.19 14.60 11.92
N ASP A 509 -30.97 13.55 12.15
CA ASP A 509 -31.87 13.44 13.30
C ASP A 509 -31.15 12.70 14.44
N GLN A 510 -30.93 13.40 15.56
CA GLN A 510 -30.25 12.88 16.75
C GLN A 510 -31.22 12.60 17.91
N SER A 511 -32.54 12.63 17.67
CA SER A 511 -33.54 12.49 18.74
C SER A 511 -33.48 11.15 19.49
N GLU A 512 -33.17 10.04 18.80
CA GLU A 512 -32.96 8.74 19.46
C GLU A 512 -31.69 8.75 20.31
N ALA A 513 -30.60 9.32 19.80
CA ALA A 513 -29.34 9.44 20.54
C ALA A 513 -29.56 10.23 21.83
N ASP A 514 -30.24 11.38 21.75
CA ASP A 514 -30.58 12.23 22.89
C ASP A 514 -31.40 11.47 23.94
N GLN A 515 -32.41 10.69 23.52
CA GLN A 515 -33.25 9.91 24.42
C GLN A 515 -32.46 8.80 25.14
N VAL A 516 -31.62 8.07 24.41
CA VAL A 516 -30.79 6.99 24.97
C VAL A 516 -29.78 7.57 25.96
N LYS A 517 -29.10 8.65 25.57
CA LYS A 517 -28.10 9.34 26.40
C LYS A 517 -28.72 9.91 27.67
N ALA A 518 -29.87 10.58 27.58
CA ALA A 518 -30.59 11.09 28.74
C ALA A 518 -31.00 9.98 29.72
N THR A 519 -31.52 8.86 29.20
CA THR A 519 -31.93 7.72 30.03
C THR A 519 -30.74 7.10 30.78
N ALA A 520 -29.60 6.96 30.10
CA ALA A 520 -28.38 6.43 30.69
C ALA A 520 -27.77 7.38 31.73
N GLY A 521 -27.75 8.68 31.44
CA GLY A 521 -27.28 9.72 32.36
C GLY A 521 -28.15 9.81 33.63
N GLU A 522 -29.48 9.75 33.49
CA GLU A 522 -30.37 9.69 34.67
C GLU A 522 -30.10 8.47 35.54
N ALA A 523 -29.81 7.31 34.94
CA ALA A 523 -29.46 6.09 35.68
C ALA A 523 -28.09 6.18 36.38
N SER A 524 -27.16 7.00 35.87
CA SER A 524 -25.80 7.16 36.42
C SER A 524 -25.75 8.20 37.57
N THR A 525 -26.65 9.19 37.59
CA THR A 525 -26.69 10.28 38.59
C THR A 525 -26.80 9.84 40.06
N GLY A 526 -27.23 8.60 40.33
CA GLY A 526 -27.32 8.03 41.68
C GLY A 526 -26.07 7.27 42.17
N ASN A 527 -25.13 6.95 41.28
CA ASN A 527 -23.89 6.20 41.55
C ASN A 527 -22.79 6.71 40.62
N ALA A 528 -22.26 7.91 40.89
CA ALA A 528 -21.18 8.47 40.10
C ALA A 528 -19.99 7.49 40.03
N ALA A 529 -19.60 7.12 38.81
CA ALA A 529 -18.48 6.22 38.60
C ALA A 529 -17.18 6.85 39.15
N PRO A 530 -16.34 6.11 39.88
CA PRO A 530 -15.14 6.65 40.53
C PRO A 530 -14.13 7.29 39.57
N ASP A 531 -14.22 6.97 38.29
CA ASP A 531 -13.33 7.40 37.21
C ASP A 531 -14.01 8.31 36.17
N GLY A 532 -15.19 8.85 36.49
CA GLY A 532 -15.97 9.66 35.56
C GLY A 532 -16.63 8.86 34.43
N GLY A 533 -16.70 7.53 34.54
CA GLY A 533 -17.32 6.67 33.52
C GLY A 533 -16.35 6.22 32.43
N PHE A 534 -15.07 6.59 32.54
CA PHE A 534 -14.03 6.30 31.54
C PHE A 534 -13.89 4.81 31.24
N ALA A 535 -13.85 3.94 32.26
CA ALA A 535 -13.66 2.51 32.04
C ALA A 535 -14.82 1.87 31.28
N GLU A 536 -16.07 2.28 31.57
CA GLU A 536 -17.24 1.79 30.84
C GLU A 536 -17.20 2.26 29.39
N TRP A 537 -16.91 3.54 29.17
CA TRP A 537 -16.77 4.10 27.83
C TRP A 537 -15.65 3.42 27.02
N TRP A 538 -14.47 3.26 27.62
CA TRP A 538 -13.33 2.58 26.99
C TRP A 538 -13.70 1.16 26.55
N GLN A 539 -14.37 0.40 27.42
CA GLN A 539 -14.83 -0.95 27.10
C GLN A 539 -15.73 -1.00 25.86
N GLN A 540 -16.59 0.00 25.64
CA GLN A 540 -17.46 0.03 24.46
C GLN A 540 -16.72 0.53 23.21
N VAL A 541 -16.04 1.68 23.33
CA VAL A 541 -15.39 2.37 22.20
C VAL A 541 -14.25 1.54 21.60
N ALA A 542 -13.53 0.77 22.43
CA ALA A 542 -12.43 -0.08 22.03
C ALA A 542 -12.79 -1.56 21.84
N SER A 543 -14.06 -1.93 22.00
CA SER A 543 -14.48 -3.32 21.75
C SER A 543 -14.19 -3.73 20.30
N THR A 544 -13.61 -4.93 20.14
CA THR A 544 -13.28 -5.50 18.83
C THR A 544 -14.48 -5.52 17.86
N GLU A 545 -15.69 -5.77 18.38
CA GLU A 545 -16.92 -5.72 17.58
C GLU A 545 -17.19 -4.31 17.05
N ASN A 546 -17.15 -3.29 17.91
CA ASN A 546 -17.34 -1.90 17.51
C ASN A 546 -16.26 -1.43 16.52
N VAL A 547 -14.98 -1.73 16.81
CA VAL A 547 -13.84 -1.39 15.94
C VAL A 547 -14.04 -1.98 14.55
N ILE A 548 -14.23 -3.30 14.45
CA ILE A 548 -14.39 -3.98 13.16
C ILE A 548 -15.60 -3.45 12.40
N ALA A 549 -16.74 -3.31 13.08
CA ALA A 549 -17.98 -2.96 12.40
C ALA A 549 -17.96 -1.53 11.85
N ASN A 550 -17.37 -0.58 12.57
CA ASN A 550 -17.16 0.78 12.08
C ASN A 550 -16.14 0.84 10.94
N PHE A 551 -14.98 0.17 11.09
CA PHE A 551 -13.95 0.17 10.04
C PHE A 551 -14.41 -0.47 8.72
N ARG A 552 -15.42 -1.35 8.75
CA ARG A 552 -16.07 -1.86 7.53
C ARG A 552 -16.77 -0.78 6.71
N SER A 553 -17.28 0.27 7.34
CA SER A 553 -18.07 1.32 6.67
C SER A 553 -17.28 2.58 6.36
N LEU A 554 -16.10 2.77 6.97
CA LEU A 554 -15.24 3.93 6.70
C LEU A 554 -14.94 4.14 5.21
N PRO A 555 -14.62 3.10 4.39
CA PRO A 555 -14.36 3.28 2.97
C PRO A 555 -15.54 3.88 2.21
N ASP A 556 -16.73 3.31 2.41
CA ASP A 556 -17.95 3.75 1.73
C ASP A 556 -18.38 5.16 2.19
N ALA A 557 -18.22 5.46 3.48
CA ALA A 557 -18.49 6.78 4.03
C ALA A 557 -17.52 7.84 3.48
N TRP A 558 -16.24 7.50 3.35
CA TRP A 558 -15.23 8.36 2.75
C TRP A 558 -15.56 8.66 1.28
N ASP A 559 -15.90 7.63 0.51
CA ASP A 559 -16.25 7.77 -0.90
C ASP A 559 -17.56 8.52 -1.11
N GLY A 560 -18.57 8.26 -0.27
CA GLY A 560 -19.83 8.99 -0.29
C GLY A 560 -19.62 10.50 -0.06
N ALA A 561 -18.70 10.85 0.84
CA ALA A 561 -18.33 12.23 1.09
C ALA A 561 -17.68 12.87 -0.16
N LEU A 562 -16.65 12.23 -0.73
CA LEU A 562 -15.97 12.71 -1.94
C LEU A 562 -16.94 12.87 -3.13
N ASN A 563 -17.80 11.87 -3.36
CA ASN A 563 -18.78 11.87 -4.44
C ASN A 563 -19.81 12.99 -4.27
N SER A 564 -20.28 13.22 -3.04
CA SER A 564 -21.23 14.30 -2.75
C SER A 564 -20.63 15.65 -3.08
N LEU A 565 -19.42 15.96 -2.61
CA LEU A 565 -18.78 17.24 -2.91
C LEU A 565 -18.46 17.41 -4.39
N ARG A 566 -18.08 16.33 -5.08
CA ARG A 566 -17.87 16.34 -6.53
C ARG A 566 -19.16 16.72 -7.26
N ALA A 567 -20.28 16.11 -6.89
CA ALA A 567 -21.59 16.40 -7.49
C ALA A 567 -22.03 17.85 -7.26
N PHE A 568 -21.67 18.44 -6.12
CA PHE A 568 -21.96 19.85 -5.81
C PHE A 568 -20.92 20.85 -6.33
N GLY A 569 -19.84 20.39 -6.97
CA GLY A 569 -18.79 21.26 -7.53
C GLY A 569 -17.93 21.97 -6.48
N ASN A 570 -17.92 21.48 -5.24
CA ASN A 570 -17.28 22.16 -4.11
C ASN A 570 -15.84 21.70 -3.83
N LEU A 571 -15.35 20.65 -4.51
CA LEU A 571 -13.99 20.11 -4.31
C LEU A 571 -12.87 21.15 -4.33
N PRO A 572 -12.87 22.20 -5.21
CA PRO A 572 -11.80 23.20 -5.23
C PRO A 572 -11.66 24.03 -3.95
N HIS A 573 -12.64 23.99 -3.05
CA HIS A 573 -12.62 24.70 -1.77
C HIS A 573 -11.97 23.90 -0.63
N PHE A 574 -11.55 22.67 -0.90
CA PHE A 574 -11.01 21.75 0.09
C PHE A 574 -9.61 21.28 -0.27
N ASP A 575 -8.87 20.82 0.74
CA ASP A 575 -7.55 20.22 0.56
C ASP A 575 -7.71 18.75 0.13
N VAL A 576 -8.07 18.55 -1.14
CA VAL A 576 -8.21 17.22 -1.75
C VAL A 576 -6.93 16.81 -2.46
N ASP A 577 -6.63 15.50 -2.45
CA ASP A 577 -5.46 14.94 -3.13
C ASP A 577 -5.52 15.19 -4.66
N PRO A 578 -4.38 15.44 -5.34
CA PRO A 578 -4.33 15.57 -6.80
C PRO A 578 -4.97 14.40 -7.55
N LEU A 579 -4.98 13.21 -6.93
CA LEU A 579 -5.62 12.03 -7.43
C LEU A 579 -6.83 11.67 -6.56
N LEU A 580 -8.02 11.97 -7.08
CA LEU A 580 -9.27 11.62 -6.44
C LEU A 580 -9.68 10.21 -6.81
N ILE A 581 -9.63 9.31 -5.84
CA ILE A 581 -9.98 7.92 -6.00
C ILE A 581 -11.10 7.57 -5.02
N THR A 582 -12.22 7.06 -5.56
CA THR A 582 -13.20 6.31 -4.78
C THR A 582 -13.08 4.84 -5.11
N TYR A 583 -13.45 3.98 -4.17
CA TYR A 583 -13.56 2.54 -4.34
C TYR A 583 -14.38 2.21 -5.58
N SER A 584 -15.51 2.89 -5.79
CA SER A 584 -16.37 2.74 -6.97
C SER A 584 -15.73 3.12 -8.31
N HIS A 585 -14.54 3.72 -8.35
CA HIS A 585 -13.90 4.21 -9.57
C HIS A 585 -12.52 3.60 -9.83
N ILE A 586 -11.94 2.80 -8.92
CA ILE A 586 -10.63 2.17 -9.16
C ILE A 586 -10.80 1.01 -10.14
N GLY A 587 -10.24 1.16 -11.35
CA GLY A 587 -10.32 0.14 -12.39
C GLY A 587 -11.65 0.11 -13.15
N LEU A 588 -12.49 1.14 -13.00
CA LEU A 588 -13.61 1.39 -13.90
C LEU A 588 -13.25 2.49 -14.92
N PRO A 589 -13.77 2.42 -16.17
CA PRO A 589 -13.56 3.45 -17.16
C PRO A 589 -13.90 4.84 -16.61
N ALA A 590 -13.02 5.83 -16.84
CA ALA A 590 -13.31 7.20 -16.50
C ALA A 590 -14.62 7.65 -17.21
N GLY A 591 -15.68 7.87 -16.43
CA GLY A 591 -17.00 8.28 -16.96
C GLY A 591 -18.19 7.37 -16.62
N SER A 592 -18.05 6.38 -15.74
CA SER A 592 -19.18 5.69 -15.11
C SER A 592 -19.88 6.56 -14.08
#